data_AF-A0A9C7Q461-F1
#
_entry.id   AF-A0A9C7Q461-F1
#
_cell.length_a   1.000
_cell.length_b   1.000
_cell.length_c   1.000
_cell.angle_alpha   90.00
_cell.angle_beta   90.00
_cell.angle_gamma   90.00
#
_symmetry.space_group_name_H-M   'P 1'
#
loop_
_entity.id
_entity.type
_entity.pdbx_description
1 polymer ?
#
loop_
_entity_poly.entity_id
_entity_poly.type
_entity_poly.pdbx_seq_one_letter_code
_entity_poly.pdbx_strand_id
1 'polypeptide(L)'
;MKRIQFVTPYNCNVFHKYSFTLFSGLLSLKKVSGPGWYKCPTSTLVTGPPEKNNVEEPVYTITKYFMKFRNPGGFKLPPVVPVKTQDLQRAVSLLGHRTQGYLTAPRVIELIQLVGAYPLDKETAQRWKGALELYQRKTVDEAQNLPLAEATTTSSSSSRPSRYLVYREGQVVGSVLYTKFMDVISVPRKDDDVSRVFRILGLFRGRGSLLDEEKEQLQQLIGYIPRDKREAKRVSNALKRLVHARMMYERRPPVIPEDCHTILKVCELLYKVERFRTAGAQGDAYIKEALKGFPRNENVAKWWYKRLLAVYYSLEREREAESRNSYLEQIRNEKIERKKLLSILNKSYQVEKYIKEAADEFFC
;
A
#
# COMPACT_ATOMS: atom_id res chain seq x y z
N MET A 1 40.48 -14.84 31.87
CA MET A 1 39.53 -14.62 30.75
C MET A 1 38.14 -15.06 31.17
N LYS A 2 37.21 -14.12 31.40
CA LYS A 2 35.83 -14.41 31.82
C LYS A 2 34.97 -14.66 30.58
N ARG A 3 34.33 -15.84 30.50
CA ARG A 3 33.30 -16.16 29.49
C ARG A 3 31.99 -15.49 29.91
N ILE A 4 31.48 -14.59 29.09
CA ILE A 4 30.15 -14.02 29.21
C ILE A 4 29.17 -15.05 28.62
N GLN A 5 28.29 -15.59 29.44
CA GLN A 5 27.14 -16.38 28.99
C GLN A 5 26.00 -15.40 28.67
N PHE A 6 25.52 -15.43 27.43
CA PHE A 6 24.27 -14.77 27.06
C PHE A 6 23.09 -15.67 27.47
N VAL A 7 22.36 -15.24 28.50
CA VAL A 7 21.04 -15.78 28.83
C VAL A 7 20.02 -15.01 28.00
N THR A 8 19.33 -15.69 27.09
CA THR A 8 18.18 -15.16 26.35
C THR A 8 16.92 -15.22 27.22
N PRO A 9 16.18 -14.12 27.44
CA PRO A 9 15.00 -14.15 28.29
C PRO A 9 13.71 -13.87 27.50
N TYR A 10 13.29 -14.69 26.54
CA TYR A 10 11.94 -14.58 25.95
C TYR A 10 11.40 -15.91 25.45
N ASN A 11 10.75 -16.67 26.35
CA ASN A 11 9.73 -17.64 25.96
C ASN A 11 8.39 -16.89 25.84
N CYS A 12 8.03 -16.49 24.64
CA CYS A 12 6.68 -16.03 24.33
C CYS A 12 5.77 -17.25 24.16
N ASN A 13 4.92 -17.52 25.16
CA ASN A 13 3.80 -18.44 24.99
C ASN A 13 2.79 -17.83 24.02
N VAL A 14 2.85 -18.27 22.75
CA VAL A 14 1.84 -17.98 21.74
C VAL A 14 0.62 -18.88 22.03
N PHE A 15 -0.41 -18.31 22.65
CA PHE A 15 -1.71 -18.97 22.77
C PHE A 15 -2.42 -18.93 21.41
N HIS A 16 -2.34 -20.02 20.65
CA HIS A 16 -3.23 -20.23 19.52
C HIS A 16 -4.56 -20.83 20.01
N LYS A 17 -5.65 -20.07 19.85
CA LYS A 17 -7.01 -20.63 19.87
C LYS A 17 -7.27 -21.29 18.53
N TYR A 18 -7.16 -22.61 18.45
CA TYR A 18 -7.70 -23.38 17.34
C TYR A 18 -9.08 -23.91 17.70
N SER A 19 -10.06 -23.67 16.83
CA SER A 19 -11.34 -24.36 16.85
C SER A 19 -11.32 -25.42 15.74
N PHE A 20 -11.27 -26.69 16.11
CA PHE A 20 -11.51 -27.79 15.18
C PHE A 20 -12.97 -28.21 15.26
N THR A 21 -13.64 -28.26 14.12
CA THR A 21 -14.91 -28.95 13.93
C THR A 21 -14.61 -30.34 13.39
N LEU A 22 -14.71 -31.36 14.24
CA LEU A 22 -14.71 -32.75 13.80
C LEU A 22 -16.11 -33.11 13.31
N PHE A 23 -16.22 -33.51 12.04
CA PHE A 23 -17.44 -34.09 11.49
C PHE A 23 -17.42 -35.60 11.76
N SER A 24 -18.23 -36.04 12.71
CA SER A 24 -18.76 -37.40 12.77
C SER A 24 -20.29 -37.30 12.75
N GLY A 25 -20.94 -38.22 12.03
CA GLY A 25 -22.31 -38.08 11.54
C GLY A 25 -23.42 -37.88 12.57
N LEU A 26 -24.57 -37.48 11.99
CA LEU A 26 -25.94 -37.40 12.48
C LEU A 26 -26.18 -37.20 14.00
N LEU A 27 -26.68 -35.98 14.28
CA LEU A 27 -27.36 -35.48 15.47
C LEU A 27 -26.45 -34.93 16.60
N SER A 28 -26.61 -33.62 16.84
CA SER A 28 -26.15 -32.80 17.98
C SER A 28 -24.78 -32.10 17.83
N LEU A 29 -24.83 -30.79 17.54
CA LEU A 29 -23.70 -29.86 17.64
C LEU A 29 -23.49 -29.45 19.11
N LYS A 30 -22.52 -30.04 19.80
CA LYS A 30 -21.97 -29.48 21.05
C LYS A 30 -20.58 -28.90 20.81
N LYS A 31 -20.44 -27.59 20.99
CA LYS A 31 -19.13 -26.93 21.13
C LYS A 31 -18.57 -27.27 22.50
N VAL A 32 -17.46 -28.02 22.55
CA VAL A 32 -16.68 -28.19 23.77
C VAL A 32 -15.39 -27.39 23.61
N SER A 33 -15.19 -26.42 24.48
CA SER A 33 -13.93 -25.67 24.60
C SER A 33 -13.26 -26.06 25.91
N GLY A 34 -12.11 -26.72 25.83
CA GLY A 34 -11.28 -27.05 26.99
C GLY A 34 -9.80 -26.78 26.69
N PRO A 35 -8.98 -26.39 27.69
CA PRO A 35 -7.54 -26.19 27.52
C PRO A 35 -6.83 -27.55 27.45
N GLY A 36 -6.36 -27.92 26.26
CA GLY A 36 -5.49 -29.08 26.06
C GLY A 36 -4.04 -28.74 26.37
N TRP A 37 -3.44 -29.43 27.34
CA TRP A 37 -2.01 -29.37 27.62
C TRP A 37 -1.31 -30.46 26.81
N TYR A 38 -0.51 -30.08 25.82
CA TYR A 38 0.42 -30.99 25.18
C TYR A 38 1.79 -30.85 25.84
N LYS A 39 2.32 -31.97 26.37
CA LYS A 39 3.73 -32.07 26.77
C LYS A 39 4.59 -32.07 25.50
N CYS A 40 5.56 -31.17 25.43
CA CYS A 40 6.60 -31.21 24.39
C CYS A 40 7.40 -32.52 24.50
N PRO A 41 7.67 -33.23 23.38
CA PRO A 41 8.62 -34.32 23.42
C PRO A 41 10.02 -33.74 23.58
N THR A 42 10.69 -34.16 24.66
CA THR A 42 12.13 -33.97 24.87
C THR A 42 12.91 -34.60 23.71
N SER A 43 13.77 -33.80 23.08
CA SER A 43 14.68 -34.22 22.02
C SER A 43 15.73 -35.21 22.56
N THR A 44 15.62 -36.47 22.17
CA THR A 44 16.68 -37.47 22.33
C THR A 44 17.77 -37.21 21.28
N LEU A 45 19.01 -37.05 21.74
CA LEU A 45 20.20 -37.03 20.90
C LEU A 45 20.40 -38.42 20.28
N VAL A 46 20.18 -38.53 18.98
CA VAL A 46 20.56 -39.70 18.17
C VAL A 46 21.84 -39.36 17.43
N THR A 47 22.94 -39.96 17.85
CA THR A 47 24.22 -39.98 17.12
C THR A 47 24.17 -41.12 16.11
N GLY A 48 23.95 -40.80 14.83
CA GLY A 48 24.07 -41.70 13.68
C GLY A 48 25.08 -41.16 12.65
N PRO A 49 25.75 -42.03 11.88
CA PRO A 49 26.85 -41.65 10.98
C PRO A 49 26.36 -40.90 9.72
N PRO A 50 27.27 -40.17 9.03
CA PRO A 50 26.90 -39.20 8.01
C PRO A 50 26.44 -39.89 6.71
N GLU A 51 25.15 -39.78 6.39
CA GLU A 51 24.62 -40.10 5.06
C GLU A 51 24.91 -38.97 4.06
N LYS A 52 25.20 -39.39 2.83
CA LYS A 52 25.67 -38.57 1.72
C LYS A 52 24.60 -37.56 1.29
N ASN A 53 25.00 -36.29 1.25
CA ASN A 53 24.20 -35.17 0.78
C ASN A 53 23.81 -35.33 -0.71
N ASN A 54 22.59 -35.77 -0.97
CA ASN A 54 21.88 -35.39 -2.18
C ASN A 54 21.22 -34.03 -1.91
N VAL A 55 21.68 -33.01 -2.63
CA VAL A 55 21.11 -31.67 -2.60
C VAL A 55 19.76 -31.73 -3.31
N GLU A 56 18.69 -31.94 -2.56
CA GLU A 56 17.33 -31.68 -3.05
C GLU A 56 17.08 -30.17 -3.01
N GLU A 57 16.96 -29.55 -4.19
CA GLU A 57 16.54 -28.17 -4.31
C GLU A 57 15.16 -27.98 -3.66
N PRO A 58 14.93 -26.91 -2.88
CA PRO A 58 13.62 -26.63 -2.33
C PRO A 58 12.65 -26.31 -3.47
N VAL A 59 11.72 -27.22 -3.72
CA VAL A 59 10.55 -27.00 -4.56
C VAL A 59 9.66 -25.98 -3.85
N TYR A 60 9.89 -24.70 -4.13
CA TYR A 60 8.98 -23.63 -3.78
C TYR A 60 7.67 -23.82 -4.57
N THR A 61 6.68 -24.44 -3.95
CA THR A 61 5.30 -24.38 -4.42
C THR A 61 4.77 -22.97 -4.16
N ILE A 62 5.11 -22.07 -5.10
CA ILE A 62 4.43 -20.79 -5.26
C ILE A 62 2.97 -21.12 -5.59
N THR A 63 2.15 -21.19 -4.55
CA THR A 63 0.72 -21.05 -4.66
C THR A 63 0.48 -19.67 -5.27
N LYS A 64 0.30 -19.68 -6.59
CA LYS A 64 -0.02 -18.54 -7.44
C LYS A 64 -1.11 -17.70 -6.79
N TYR A 65 -0.69 -16.65 -6.10
CA TYR A 65 -1.43 -15.39 -6.15
C TYR A 65 -1.53 -15.06 -7.63
N PHE A 66 -2.69 -15.33 -8.23
CA PHE A 66 -3.10 -14.72 -9.48
C PHE A 66 -3.21 -13.20 -9.23
N MET A 67 -2.07 -12.53 -9.08
CA MET A 67 -1.95 -11.17 -9.55
C MET A 67 -2.36 -11.28 -11.01
N LYS A 68 -3.58 -10.83 -11.34
CA LYS A 68 -4.03 -10.63 -12.70
C LYS A 68 -2.96 -9.76 -13.35
N PHE A 69 -1.98 -10.38 -13.99
CA PHE A 69 -0.97 -9.70 -14.78
C PHE A 69 -1.75 -8.83 -15.75
N ARG A 70 -1.75 -7.53 -15.50
CA ARG A 70 -2.37 -6.55 -16.39
C ARG A 70 -1.48 -6.52 -17.63
N ASN A 71 -1.83 -7.34 -18.62
CA ASN A 71 -1.22 -7.49 -19.94
C ASN A 71 0.16 -8.18 -19.99
N PRO A 72 0.23 -9.51 -20.19
CA PRO A 72 1.48 -10.21 -20.51
C PRO A 72 2.03 -9.92 -21.93
N GLY A 73 1.26 -9.25 -22.79
CA GLY A 73 1.59 -9.07 -24.22
C GLY A 73 2.01 -7.67 -24.67
N GLY A 74 2.33 -6.76 -23.72
CA GLY A 74 2.63 -5.36 -24.02
C GLY A 74 1.41 -4.54 -24.47
N PHE A 75 1.55 -3.22 -24.45
CA PHE A 75 0.50 -2.29 -24.88
C PHE A 75 0.61 -2.08 -26.40
N LYS A 76 -0.09 -2.90 -27.18
CA LYS A 76 -0.24 -2.66 -28.62
C LYS A 76 -1.16 -1.46 -28.84
N LEU A 77 -0.70 -0.48 -29.63
CA LEU A 77 -1.54 0.63 -30.06
C LEU A 77 -2.58 0.14 -31.09
N PRO A 78 -3.75 0.80 -31.17
CA PRO A 78 -4.67 0.57 -32.26
C PRO A 78 -4.12 1.07 -33.62
N PRO A 79 -4.76 0.69 -34.74
CA PRO A 79 -4.36 1.13 -36.09
C PRO A 79 -4.34 2.65 -36.26
N VAL A 80 -5.31 3.36 -35.69
CA VAL A 80 -5.38 4.82 -35.71
C VAL A 80 -5.43 5.34 -34.28
N VAL A 81 -4.58 6.33 -33.98
CA VAL A 81 -4.56 7.02 -32.70
C VAL A 81 -5.17 8.41 -32.89
N PRO A 82 -6.29 8.74 -32.20
CA PRO A 82 -6.88 10.07 -32.29
C PRO A 82 -5.91 11.16 -31.82
N VAL A 83 -5.73 12.20 -32.63
CA VAL A 83 -4.86 13.34 -32.31
C VAL A 83 -5.55 14.31 -31.34
N LYS A 84 -6.86 14.52 -31.51
CA LYS A 84 -7.65 15.40 -30.65
C LYS A 84 -7.89 14.76 -29.28
N THR A 85 -7.71 15.53 -28.22
CA THR A 85 -7.85 15.06 -26.82
C THR A 85 -9.26 14.58 -26.49
N GLN A 86 -10.29 15.21 -27.05
CA GLN A 86 -11.69 14.81 -26.86
C GLN A 86 -11.98 13.45 -27.51
N ASP A 87 -11.55 13.26 -28.75
CA ASP A 87 -11.68 12.03 -29.52
C ASP A 87 -10.93 10.87 -28.86
N LEU A 88 -9.73 11.15 -28.32
CA LEU A 88 -8.95 10.19 -27.54
C LEU A 88 -9.68 9.74 -26.27
N GLN A 89 -10.24 10.68 -25.50
CA GLN A 89 -11.04 10.34 -24.30
C GLN A 89 -12.29 9.54 -24.66
N ARG A 90 -12.93 9.89 -25.79
CA ARG A 90 -14.11 9.19 -26.29
C ARG A 90 -13.77 7.76 -26.71
N ALA A 91 -12.68 7.56 -27.44
CA ALA A 91 -12.16 6.24 -27.83
C ALA A 91 -11.85 5.37 -26.59
N VAL A 92 -11.16 5.92 -25.58
CA VAL A 92 -10.87 5.21 -24.31
C VAL A 92 -12.15 4.79 -23.59
N SER A 93 -13.18 5.64 -23.60
CA SER A 93 -14.49 5.34 -23.02
C SER A 93 -15.20 4.21 -23.76
N LEU A 94 -15.26 4.26 -25.09
CA LEU A 94 -15.88 3.22 -25.92
C LEU A 94 -15.15 1.87 -25.79
N LEU A 95 -13.82 1.86 -25.77
CA LEU A 95 -13.04 0.65 -25.48
C LEU A 95 -13.31 0.13 -24.06
N GLY A 96 -13.49 1.02 -23.08
CA GLY A 96 -13.89 0.64 -21.72
C GLY A 96 -15.26 -0.05 -21.65
N HIS A 97 -16.24 0.41 -22.44
CA HIS A 97 -17.53 -0.27 -22.55
C HIS A 97 -17.37 -1.62 -23.27
N ARG A 98 -16.55 -1.68 -24.32
CA ARG A 98 -16.26 -2.91 -25.07
C ARG A 98 -15.61 -4.00 -24.19
N THR A 99 -14.78 -3.63 -23.22
CA THR A 99 -14.20 -4.61 -22.29
C THR A 99 -15.21 -5.15 -21.27
N GLN A 100 -16.34 -4.46 -21.09
CA GLN A 100 -17.43 -4.91 -20.23
C GLN A 100 -18.45 -5.78 -21.00
N GLY A 101 -18.69 -5.49 -22.29
CA GLY A 101 -19.62 -6.23 -23.14
C GLY A 101 -19.57 -5.82 -24.61
N TYR A 102 -20.53 -6.26 -25.42
CA TYR A 102 -20.64 -5.82 -26.82
C TYR A 102 -21.20 -4.40 -26.91
N LEU A 103 -20.71 -3.63 -27.89
CA LEU A 103 -21.20 -2.28 -28.17
C LEU A 103 -22.43 -2.34 -29.08
N THR A 104 -23.34 -1.39 -28.92
CA THR A 104 -24.44 -1.15 -29.86
C THR A 104 -23.90 -0.70 -31.22
N ALA A 105 -24.56 -1.09 -32.32
CA ALA A 105 -24.15 -0.75 -33.70
C ALA A 105 -23.66 0.71 -33.91
N PRO A 106 -24.36 1.78 -33.47
CA PRO A 106 -23.86 3.15 -33.67
C PRO A 106 -22.53 3.43 -32.96
N ARG A 107 -22.32 2.83 -31.78
CA ARG A 107 -21.07 2.97 -31.02
C ARG A 107 -19.93 2.15 -31.61
N VAL A 108 -20.25 1.06 -32.32
CA VAL A 108 -19.26 0.29 -33.09
C VAL A 108 -18.73 1.14 -34.23
N ILE A 109 -19.62 1.77 -35.00
CA ILE A 109 -19.24 2.67 -36.12
C ILE A 109 -18.40 3.84 -35.59
N GLU A 110 -18.85 4.49 -34.51
CA GLU A 110 -18.10 5.57 -33.84
C GLU A 110 -16.69 5.11 -33.41
N LEU A 111 -16.57 3.92 -32.80
CA LEU A 111 -15.27 3.39 -32.38
C LEU A 111 -14.36 3.10 -33.58
N ILE A 112 -14.89 2.54 -34.66
CA ILE A 112 -14.14 2.27 -35.90
C ILE A 112 -13.65 3.58 -36.52
N GLN A 113 -14.49 4.63 -36.56
CA GLN A 113 -14.09 5.93 -37.08
C GLN A 113 -12.95 6.56 -36.28
N LEU A 114 -12.97 6.41 -34.95
CA LEU A 114 -11.94 6.97 -34.07
C LEU A 114 -10.63 6.18 -34.10
N VAL A 115 -10.70 4.85 -34.12
CA VAL A 115 -9.57 3.94 -33.82
C VAL A 115 -9.11 3.16 -35.06
N GLY A 116 -9.84 3.27 -36.17
CA GLY A 116 -9.58 2.63 -37.45
C GLY A 116 -10.06 1.17 -37.56
N ALA A 117 -10.37 0.52 -36.45
CA ALA A 117 -10.85 -0.86 -36.42
C ALA A 117 -11.65 -1.17 -35.16
N TYR A 118 -12.49 -2.20 -35.23
CA TYR A 118 -13.21 -2.72 -34.07
C TYR A 118 -12.43 -3.90 -33.45
N PRO A 119 -12.16 -3.90 -32.12
CA PRO A 119 -11.48 -5.02 -31.49
C PRO A 119 -12.41 -6.24 -31.39
N LEU A 120 -12.01 -7.33 -32.05
CA LEU A 120 -12.75 -8.60 -32.03
C LEU A 120 -12.85 -9.15 -30.61
N ASP A 121 -11.74 -9.13 -29.87
CA ASP A 121 -11.66 -9.68 -28.52
C ASP A 121 -11.67 -8.63 -27.42
N LYS A 122 -12.18 -9.03 -26.25
CA LYS A 122 -12.14 -8.23 -25.02
C LYS A 122 -10.70 -7.89 -24.59
N GLU A 123 -9.77 -8.82 -24.79
CA GLU A 123 -8.36 -8.59 -24.45
C GLU A 123 -7.73 -7.51 -25.33
N THR A 124 -7.99 -7.56 -26.64
CA THR A 124 -7.49 -6.57 -27.60
C THR A 124 -8.02 -5.17 -27.26
N ALA A 125 -9.32 -5.07 -26.93
CA ALA A 125 -9.91 -3.81 -26.46
C ALA A 125 -9.23 -3.28 -25.18
N GLN A 126 -8.90 -4.16 -24.23
CA GLN A 126 -8.21 -3.78 -22.98
C GLN A 126 -6.77 -3.34 -23.24
N ARG A 127 -6.06 -3.97 -24.18
CA ARG A 127 -4.70 -3.59 -24.59
C ARG A 127 -4.70 -2.22 -25.25
N TRP A 128 -5.59 -1.98 -26.21
CA TRP A 128 -5.74 -0.69 -26.88
C TRP A 128 -6.11 0.42 -25.89
N LYS A 129 -7.05 0.15 -24.97
CA LYS A 129 -7.43 1.11 -23.93
C LYS A 129 -6.23 1.53 -23.09
N GLY A 130 -5.45 0.57 -22.60
CA GLY A 130 -4.26 0.85 -21.81
C GLY A 130 -3.18 1.61 -22.59
N ALA A 131 -2.99 1.28 -23.87
CA ALA A 131 -2.05 1.97 -24.74
C ALA A 131 -2.44 3.44 -24.97
N LEU A 132 -3.72 3.72 -25.24
CA LEU A 132 -4.23 5.08 -25.42
C LEU A 132 -4.20 5.90 -24.12
N GLU A 133 -4.46 5.29 -22.96
CA GLU A 133 -4.32 5.96 -21.65
C GLU A 133 -2.87 6.35 -21.35
N LEU A 134 -1.90 5.53 -21.75
CA LEU A 134 -0.48 5.86 -21.64
C LEU A 134 -0.07 6.97 -22.61
N TYR A 135 -0.56 6.92 -23.85
CA TYR A 135 -0.34 7.98 -24.83
C TYR A 135 -0.88 9.32 -24.35
N GLN A 136 -2.07 9.34 -23.75
CA GLN A 136 -2.68 10.54 -23.17
C GLN A 136 -1.83 11.16 -22.05
N ARG A 137 -1.14 10.34 -21.23
CA ARG A 137 -0.27 10.87 -20.17
C ARG A 137 0.98 11.51 -20.75
N LYS A 138 1.61 10.85 -21.73
CA LYS A 138 2.81 11.37 -22.39
C LYS A 138 2.56 12.73 -23.06
N THR A 139 1.45 12.89 -23.77
CA THR A 139 1.14 14.17 -24.44
C THR A 139 0.86 15.31 -23.46
N VAL A 140 0.31 15.01 -22.27
CA VAL A 140 0.14 16.01 -21.21
C VAL A 140 1.49 16.38 -20.59
N ASP A 141 2.37 15.41 -20.36
CA ASP A 141 3.69 15.64 -19.79
C ASP A 141 4.61 16.39 -20.78
N GLU A 142 4.55 16.10 -22.08
CA GLU A 142 5.29 16.82 -23.12
C GLU A 142 4.81 18.27 -23.28
N ALA A 143 3.50 18.51 -23.22
CA ALA A 143 2.94 19.86 -23.28
C ALA A 143 3.34 20.73 -22.07
N GLN A 144 3.67 20.12 -20.93
CA GLN A 144 4.11 20.82 -19.72
C GLN A 144 5.62 21.11 -19.68
N ASN A 145 6.41 20.49 -20.54
CA ASN A 145 7.88 20.59 -20.54
C ASN A 145 8.47 21.40 -21.71
N LEU A 146 7.65 22.17 -22.45
CA LEU A 146 8.15 23.16 -23.41
C LEU A 146 8.74 24.38 -22.67
N PRO A 147 9.95 24.87 -23.03
CA PRO A 147 10.61 25.97 -22.34
C PRO A 147 9.82 27.27 -22.52
N LEU A 148 9.37 27.82 -21.39
CA LEU A 148 8.57 29.04 -21.27
C LEU A 148 9.46 30.28 -21.53
N ALA A 149 9.52 30.74 -22.78
CA ALA A 149 9.96 32.11 -23.08
C ALA A 149 8.75 33.05 -22.94
N GLU A 150 8.86 33.95 -21.94
CA GLU A 150 8.18 35.25 -21.77
C GLU A 150 6.73 35.42 -22.26
N ALA A 151 5.76 35.36 -21.34
CA ALA A 151 4.64 36.31 -21.28
C ALA A 151 3.80 36.14 -19.99
N THR A 152 3.88 37.15 -19.14
CA THR A 152 2.81 37.83 -18.38
C THR A 152 1.50 37.09 -18.07
N THR A 153 1.23 36.98 -16.76
CA THR A 153 -0.09 37.04 -16.07
C THR A 153 -1.36 36.72 -16.88
N THR A 154 -2.04 35.62 -16.55
CA THR A 154 -3.37 35.60 -15.88
C THR A 154 -4.02 34.20 -16.02
N SER A 155 -4.28 33.57 -14.88
CA SER A 155 -5.31 32.54 -14.61
C SER A 155 -5.23 31.11 -15.19
N SER A 156 -5.63 30.18 -14.31
CA SER A 156 -6.25 28.87 -14.58
C SER A 156 -5.33 27.67 -14.83
N SER A 157 -4.58 27.28 -13.79
CA SER A 157 -4.11 25.89 -13.68
C SER A 157 -5.33 24.98 -13.45
N SER A 158 -5.73 24.27 -14.51
CA SER A 158 -6.71 23.18 -14.46
C SER A 158 -6.10 21.94 -13.79
N SER A 159 -5.76 22.07 -12.52
CA SER A 159 -5.59 20.94 -11.62
C SER A 159 -6.93 20.23 -11.51
N ARG A 160 -7.10 19.09 -12.19
CA ARG A 160 -8.20 18.16 -11.91
C ARG A 160 -8.23 17.97 -10.38
N PRO A 161 -9.29 18.41 -9.66
CA PRO A 161 -9.32 18.33 -8.22
C PRO A 161 -9.22 16.85 -7.85
N SER A 162 -8.07 16.50 -7.31
CA SER A 162 -7.79 15.19 -6.77
C SER A 162 -8.91 14.85 -5.79
N ARG A 163 -9.54 13.69 -5.96
CA ARG A 163 -10.74 13.23 -5.25
C ARG A 163 -10.50 12.94 -3.75
N TYR A 164 -9.51 13.57 -3.15
CA TYR A 164 -9.10 13.38 -1.77
C TYR A 164 -9.65 14.52 -0.95
N LEU A 165 -10.52 14.18 0.00
CA LEU A 165 -10.97 15.09 1.03
C LEU A 165 -9.77 15.47 1.88
N VAL A 166 -9.35 16.73 1.84
CA VAL A 166 -8.35 17.26 2.77
C VAL A 166 -9.08 17.56 4.08
N TYR A 167 -8.90 16.66 5.05
CA TYR A 167 -9.33 16.88 6.43
C TYR A 167 -8.22 17.66 7.14
N ARG A 168 -8.46 18.92 7.48
CA ARG A 168 -7.57 19.70 8.36
C ARG A 168 -8.36 20.10 9.58
N GLU A 169 -8.02 19.54 10.74
CA GLU A 169 -8.54 19.96 12.07
C GLU A 169 -10.06 20.27 12.14
N GLY A 170 -10.88 19.44 11.50
CA GLY A 170 -12.35 19.61 11.53
C GLY A 170 -12.95 20.42 10.39
N GLN A 171 -12.14 20.97 9.48
CA GLN A 171 -12.58 21.57 8.22
C GLN A 171 -12.25 20.66 7.04
N VAL A 172 -13.25 20.42 6.19
CA VAL A 172 -13.10 19.68 4.92
C VAL A 172 -12.89 20.70 3.82
N VAL A 173 -11.67 20.80 3.30
CA VAL A 173 -11.36 21.73 2.20
C VAL A 173 -11.47 20.98 0.86
N GLY A 174 -12.61 21.15 0.20
CA GLY A 174 -12.75 21.09 -1.27
C GLY A 174 -13.11 19.76 -1.95
N SER A 175 -14.26 19.74 -2.65
CA SER A 175 -14.32 19.52 -4.12
C SER A 175 -15.67 19.99 -4.69
N VAL A 176 -15.65 20.42 -5.96
CA VAL A 176 -16.62 21.30 -6.68
C VAL A 176 -18.02 20.67 -6.95
N LEU A 177 -18.34 19.51 -6.37
CA LEU A 177 -19.63 18.82 -6.61
C LEU A 177 -20.40 18.42 -5.34
N TYR A 178 -20.05 18.94 -4.17
CA TYR A 178 -20.49 18.32 -2.91
C TYR A 178 -21.67 18.99 -2.22
N THR A 179 -22.48 18.11 -1.61
CA THR A 179 -23.80 18.33 -1.04
C THR A 179 -23.79 19.41 0.05
N LYS A 180 -24.71 20.39 -0.04
CA LYS A 180 -25.07 21.45 0.94
C LYS A 180 -24.87 21.11 2.43
N PHE A 181 -24.93 19.84 2.80
CA PHE A 181 -24.79 19.35 4.17
C PHE A 181 -23.35 19.20 4.67
N MET A 182 -22.35 19.03 3.80
CA MET A 182 -20.98 18.75 4.25
C MET A 182 -20.33 19.94 4.97
N ASP A 183 -20.73 21.16 4.63
CA ASP A 183 -20.23 22.38 5.26
C ASP A 183 -21.00 22.75 6.54
N VAL A 184 -22.19 22.15 6.72
CA VAL A 184 -23.11 22.50 7.80
C VAL A 184 -23.04 21.49 8.94
N ILE A 185 -22.77 20.22 8.65
CA ILE A 185 -22.76 19.16 9.67
C ILE A 185 -21.36 18.97 10.27
N SER A 186 -21.29 18.94 11.59
CA SER A 186 -20.08 18.55 12.32
C SER A 186 -20.01 17.03 12.48
N VAL A 187 -18.79 16.48 12.54
CA VAL A 187 -18.59 15.05 12.83
C VAL A 187 -18.34 14.86 14.33
N PRO A 188 -19.16 14.07 15.05
CA PRO A 188 -18.96 13.83 16.47
C PRO A 188 -17.60 13.20 16.77
N ARG A 189 -16.89 13.66 17.79
CA ARG A 189 -15.52 13.19 18.11
C ARG A 189 -15.47 11.73 18.56
N LYS A 190 -16.50 11.23 19.26
CA LYS A 190 -16.55 9.83 19.74
C LYS A 190 -17.29 8.95 18.73
N ASP A 191 -16.85 7.70 18.59
CA ASP A 191 -17.50 6.76 17.66
C ASP A 191 -18.89 6.31 18.16
N ASP A 192 -19.10 6.32 19.47
CA ASP A 192 -20.42 6.07 20.07
C ASP A 192 -21.43 7.15 19.70
N ASP A 193 -21.00 8.42 19.68
CA ASP A 193 -21.84 9.55 19.28
C ASP A 193 -22.19 9.46 17.78
N VAL A 194 -21.23 9.08 16.94
CA VAL A 194 -21.47 8.82 15.51
C VAL A 194 -22.54 7.72 15.34
N SER A 195 -22.41 6.62 16.10
CA SER A 195 -23.36 5.51 16.07
C SER A 195 -24.75 5.93 16.55
N ARG A 196 -24.80 6.77 17.60
CA ARG A 196 -26.05 7.34 18.13
C ARG A 196 -26.75 8.23 17.09
N VAL A 197 -26.02 9.11 16.41
CA VAL A 197 -26.57 9.96 15.33
C VAL A 197 -27.13 9.10 14.21
N PHE A 198 -26.41 8.06 13.77
CA PHE A 198 -26.92 7.15 12.74
C PHE A 198 -28.19 6.43 13.16
N ARG A 199 -28.29 6.04 14.45
CA ARG A 199 -29.50 5.43 15.01
C ARG A 199 -30.67 6.40 14.98
N ILE A 200 -30.50 7.64 15.45
CA ILE A 200 -31.56 8.67 15.46
C ILE A 200 -32.03 8.96 14.03
N LEU A 201 -31.11 9.19 13.10
CA LEU A 201 -31.44 9.42 11.68
C LEU A 201 -32.14 8.20 11.06
N GLY A 202 -31.79 6.98 11.48
CA GLY A 202 -32.46 5.74 11.07
C GLY A 202 -33.90 5.67 11.57
N LEU A 203 -34.12 5.96 12.85
CA LEU A 203 -35.46 5.99 13.48
C LEU A 203 -36.34 7.05 12.83
N PHE A 204 -35.83 8.27 12.63
CA PHE A 204 -36.56 9.34 11.94
C PHE A 204 -36.99 8.95 10.52
N ARG A 205 -36.12 8.26 9.78
CA ARG A 205 -36.48 7.76 8.44
C ARG A 205 -37.61 6.73 8.47
N GLY A 206 -37.68 5.90 9.51
CA GLY A 206 -38.78 4.97 9.73
C GLY A 206 -40.07 5.71 10.13
N ARG A 207 -40.04 6.41 11.26
CA ARG A 207 -41.20 7.07 11.89
C ARG A 207 -41.75 8.25 11.08
N GLY A 208 -40.86 9.09 10.54
CA GLY A 208 -41.22 10.33 9.85
C GLY A 208 -41.31 11.57 10.74
N SER A 209 -41.16 11.41 12.05
CA SER A 209 -41.07 12.49 13.03
C SER A 209 -39.89 12.23 13.98
N LEU A 210 -39.28 13.30 14.47
CA LEU A 210 -38.25 13.28 15.51
C LEU A 210 -38.90 13.69 16.84
N LEU A 211 -38.54 12.99 17.92
CA LEU A 211 -38.85 13.44 19.28
C LEU A 211 -38.01 14.68 19.62
N ASP A 212 -38.47 15.52 20.54
CA ASP A 212 -37.76 16.76 20.87
C ASP A 212 -36.38 16.49 21.48
N GLU A 213 -36.26 15.47 22.33
CA GLU A 213 -34.97 14.98 22.83
C GLU A 213 -34.03 14.53 21.68
N GLU A 214 -34.56 13.88 20.65
CA GLU A 214 -33.78 13.44 19.49
C GLU A 214 -33.32 14.64 18.64
N LYS A 215 -34.15 15.69 18.52
CA LYS A 215 -33.79 16.95 17.84
C LYS A 215 -32.67 17.67 18.58
N GLU A 216 -32.78 17.81 19.89
CA GLU A 216 -31.75 18.42 20.74
C GLU A 216 -30.42 17.66 20.61
N GLN A 217 -30.45 16.33 20.67
CA GLN A 217 -29.26 15.50 20.50
C GLN A 217 -28.63 15.66 19.11
N LEU A 218 -29.42 15.71 18.02
CA LEU A 218 -28.89 15.96 16.69
C LEU A 218 -28.28 17.36 16.57
N GLN A 219 -28.95 18.38 17.12
CA GLN A 219 -28.43 19.74 17.12
C GLN A 219 -27.11 19.84 17.90
N GLN A 220 -27.01 19.16 19.05
CA GLN A 220 -25.78 19.15 19.85
C GLN A 220 -24.64 18.39 19.17
N LEU A 221 -24.92 17.22 18.57
CA LEU A 221 -23.88 16.33 18.05
C LEU A 221 -23.39 16.70 16.65
N ILE A 222 -24.30 17.12 15.76
CA ILE A 222 -23.98 17.42 14.37
C ILE A 222 -24.34 18.85 13.93
N GLY A 223 -24.95 19.66 14.80
CA GLY A 223 -25.32 21.04 14.47
C GLY A 223 -26.49 21.18 13.49
N TYR A 224 -27.18 20.09 13.15
CA TYR A 224 -28.18 20.09 12.08
C TYR A 224 -29.36 19.16 12.36
N ILE A 225 -30.58 19.69 12.19
CA ILE A 225 -31.83 18.93 12.28
C ILE A 225 -32.43 18.77 10.86
N PRO A 226 -32.55 17.54 10.34
CA PRO A 226 -33.20 17.33 9.04
C PRO A 226 -34.71 17.58 9.13
N ARG A 227 -35.28 18.23 8.12
CA ARG A 227 -36.72 18.56 8.03
C ARG A 227 -37.55 17.35 7.59
N ASP A 228 -37.04 16.60 6.60
CA ASP A 228 -37.77 15.50 5.96
C ASP A 228 -36.98 14.18 5.93
N LYS A 229 -37.69 13.06 5.70
CA LYS A 229 -37.08 11.73 5.49
C LYS A 229 -36.01 11.71 4.38
N ARG A 230 -36.23 12.47 3.30
CA ARG A 230 -35.30 12.59 2.18
C ARG A 230 -34.02 13.32 2.60
N GLU A 231 -34.17 14.39 3.37
CA GLU A 231 -33.06 15.16 3.91
C GLU A 231 -32.25 14.36 4.92
N ALA A 232 -32.91 13.65 5.83
CA ALA A 232 -32.25 12.73 6.77
C ALA A 232 -31.39 11.68 6.07
N LYS A 233 -31.86 11.14 4.92
CA LYS A 233 -31.06 10.23 4.09
C LYS A 233 -29.82 10.93 3.51
N ARG A 234 -29.95 12.18 3.05
CA ARG A 234 -28.82 12.97 2.52
C ARG A 234 -27.81 13.30 3.62
N VAL A 235 -28.27 13.75 4.79
CA VAL A 235 -27.44 14.00 5.98
C VAL A 235 -26.72 12.73 6.41
N SER A 236 -27.42 11.59 6.50
CA SER A 236 -26.80 10.30 6.83
C SER A 236 -25.71 9.92 5.82
N ASN A 237 -25.94 10.09 4.52
CA ASN A 237 -24.94 9.80 3.50
C ASN A 237 -23.74 10.77 3.56
N ALA A 238 -23.97 12.06 3.83
CA ALA A 238 -22.92 13.05 4.03
C ALA A 238 -22.07 12.69 5.26
N LEU A 239 -22.71 12.37 6.39
CA LEU A 239 -22.04 11.94 7.61
C LEU A 239 -21.23 10.66 7.40
N LYS A 240 -21.75 9.65 6.67
CA LYS A 240 -20.98 8.44 6.31
C LYS A 240 -19.68 8.78 5.58
N ARG A 241 -19.74 9.72 4.64
CA ARG A 241 -18.57 10.17 3.88
C ARG A 241 -17.58 10.93 4.75
N LEU A 242 -18.06 11.82 5.61
CA LEU A 242 -17.20 12.57 6.53
C LEU A 242 -16.53 11.65 7.56
N VAL A 243 -17.27 10.70 8.13
CA VAL A 243 -16.72 9.68 9.04
C VAL A 243 -15.68 8.81 8.32
N HIS A 244 -15.96 8.39 7.09
CA HIS A 244 -14.99 7.65 6.28
C HIS A 244 -13.74 8.48 5.96
N ALA A 245 -13.90 9.76 5.64
CA ALA A 245 -12.79 10.67 5.38
C ALA A 245 -11.92 10.89 6.62
N ARG A 246 -12.54 11.13 7.78
CA ARG A 246 -11.86 11.16 9.08
C ARG A 246 -11.09 9.86 9.32
N MET A 247 -11.74 8.71 9.13
CA MET A 247 -11.09 7.41 9.31
C MET A 247 -9.87 7.26 8.38
N MET A 248 -9.95 7.70 7.12
CA MET A 248 -8.83 7.63 6.18
C MET A 248 -7.68 8.55 6.59
N TYR A 249 -7.97 9.73 7.12
CA TYR A 249 -6.99 10.63 7.68
C TYR A 249 -6.33 10.04 8.92
N GLU A 250 -7.14 9.60 9.89
CA GLU A 250 -6.69 9.02 11.16
C GLU A 250 -5.91 7.71 10.97
N ARG A 251 -6.07 6.98 9.87
CA ARG A 251 -5.31 5.74 9.61
C ARG A 251 -3.81 5.96 9.41
N ARG A 252 -3.37 7.20 9.22
CA ARG A 252 -1.96 7.53 9.07
C ARG A 252 -1.47 8.33 10.28
N PRO A 253 -0.34 7.96 10.89
CA PRO A 253 0.28 8.82 11.88
C PRO A 253 0.70 10.14 11.22
N PRO A 254 0.67 11.28 11.93
CA PRO A 254 1.04 12.58 11.38
C PRO A 254 2.47 12.62 10.86
N VAL A 255 3.39 12.01 11.61
CA VAL A 255 4.80 11.87 11.27
C VAL A 255 5.22 10.41 11.37
N ILE A 256 6.06 9.96 10.44
CA ILE A 256 6.68 8.64 10.44
C ILE A 256 8.17 8.84 10.74
N PRO A 257 8.69 8.30 11.86
CA PRO A 257 10.12 8.38 12.16
C PRO A 257 10.96 7.65 11.10
N GLU A 258 12.16 8.14 10.83
CA GLU A 258 13.12 7.50 9.89
C GLU A 258 13.99 6.45 10.59
N ASP A 259 14.22 6.60 11.89
CA ASP A 259 15.05 5.68 12.67
C ASP A 259 14.29 4.39 13.02
N CYS A 260 14.85 3.24 12.63
CA CYS A 260 14.28 1.91 12.87
C CYS A 260 14.07 1.61 14.37
N HIS A 261 14.98 2.04 15.25
CA HIS A 261 14.84 1.78 16.69
C HIS A 261 13.66 2.56 17.27
N THR A 262 13.51 3.82 16.85
CA THR A 262 12.37 4.65 17.20
C THR A 262 11.07 4.03 16.72
N ILE A 263 11.02 3.54 15.48
CA ILE A 263 9.83 2.87 14.93
C ILE A 263 9.45 1.64 15.77
N LEU A 264 10.40 0.74 16.08
CA LEU A 264 10.12 -0.46 16.87
C LEU A 264 9.62 -0.13 18.28
N LYS A 265 10.27 0.82 18.96
CA LYS A 265 9.85 1.27 20.29
C LYS A 265 8.45 1.87 20.26
N VAL A 266 8.10 2.67 19.25
CA VAL A 266 6.74 3.21 19.08
C VAL A 266 5.75 2.07 18.81
N CYS A 267 6.10 1.07 18.00
CA CYS A 267 5.24 -0.09 17.75
C CYS A 267 4.93 -0.87 19.04
N GLU A 268 5.91 -1.11 19.90
CA GLU A 268 5.70 -1.75 21.21
C GLU A 268 4.74 -0.95 22.09
N LEU A 269 4.89 0.38 22.14
CA LEU A 269 4.00 1.24 22.91
C LEU A 269 2.59 1.29 22.32
N LEU A 270 2.44 1.34 20.99
CA LEU A 270 1.15 1.30 20.31
C LEU A 270 0.41 -0.02 20.55
N TYR A 271 1.13 -1.14 20.66
CA TYR A 271 0.55 -2.42 21.03
C TYR A 271 -0.03 -2.39 22.47
N LYS A 272 0.63 -1.71 23.41
CA LYS A 272 0.07 -1.45 24.75
C LYS A 272 -1.18 -0.57 24.68
N VAL A 273 -1.18 0.49 23.87
CA VAL A 273 -2.36 1.35 23.67
C VAL A 273 -3.54 0.56 23.06
N GLU A 274 -3.30 -0.32 22.09
CA GLU A 274 -4.35 -1.18 21.52
C GLU A 274 -5.01 -2.05 22.60
N ARG A 275 -4.22 -2.60 23.54
CA ARG A 275 -4.70 -3.54 24.54
C ARG A 275 -5.28 -2.88 25.80
N PHE A 276 -4.70 -1.77 26.23
CA PHE A 276 -4.97 -1.14 27.52
C PHE A 276 -5.44 0.32 27.41
N ARG A 277 -5.62 0.85 26.18
CA ARG A 277 -5.96 2.26 25.87
C ARG A 277 -4.86 3.28 26.22
N THR A 278 -3.83 2.89 26.94
CA THR A 278 -2.69 3.72 27.31
C THR A 278 -1.40 2.88 27.32
N ALA A 279 -0.27 3.51 27.02
CA ALA A 279 1.06 2.94 27.21
C ALA A 279 1.70 3.38 28.55
N GLY A 280 0.96 4.06 29.42
CA GLY A 280 1.45 4.76 30.59
C GLY A 280 1.89 6.19 30.26
N ALA A 281 1.93 7.09 31.26
CA ALA A 281 2.17 8.52 31.04
C ALA A 281 3.45 8.82 30.24
N GLN A 282 4.55 8.13 30.56
CA GLN A 282 5.82 8.27 29.84
C GLN A 282 5.73 7.71 28.41
N GLY A 283 5.06 6.57 28.22
CA GLY A 283 4.86 5.95 26.90
C GLY A 283 3.98 6.82 26.00
N ASP A 284 2.90 7.38 26.55
CA ASP A 284 1.99 8.25 25.83
C ASP A 284 2.66 9.58 25.43
N ALA A 285 3.51 10.14 26.31
CA ALA A 285 4.33 11.30 26.00
C ALA A 285 5.32 11.00 24.86
N TYR A 286 6.01 9.85 24.92
CA TYR A 286 6.94 9.43 23.88
C TYR A 286 6.25 9.24 22.51
N ILE A 287 5.08 8.60 22.48
CA ILE A 287 4.29 8.46 21.23
C ILE A 287 3.95 9.84 20.66
N LYS A 288 3.46 10.76 21.51
CA LYS A 288 3.10 12.13 21.09
C LYS A 288 4.29 12.88 20.52
N GLU A 289 5.45 12.75 21.15
CA GLU A 289 6.67 13.41 20.71
C GLU A 289 7.17 12.88 19.36
N ALA A 290 7.22 11.55 19.23
CA ALA A 290 7.76 10.85 18.06
C ALA A 290 6.84 10.95 16.83
N LEU A 291 5.52 10.80 17.02
CA LEU A 291 4.55 10.82 15.92
C LEU A 291 3.89 12.19 15.70
N LYS A 292 4.18 13.17 16.56
CA LYS A 292 3.49 14.48 16.63
C LYS A 292 1.97 14.34 16.80
N GLY A 293 1.53 13.28 17.46
CA GLY A 293 0.12 12.98 17.67
C GLY A 293 -0.11 11.72 18.50
N PHE A 294 -1.36 11.50 18.91
CA PHE A 294 -1.77 10.32 19.67
C PHE A 294 -2.99 9.67 19.00
N PRO A 295 -3.05 8.32 18.91
CA PRO A 295 -4.19 7.65 18.30
C PRO A 295 -5.46 7.92 19.11
N ARG A 296 -6.57 8.24 18.43
CA ARG A 296 -7.86 8.56 19.08
C ARG A 296 -8.45 7.36 19.82
N ASN A 297 -8.26 6.16 19.29
CA ASN A 297 -8.81 4.92 19.84
C ASN A 297 -7.90 3.72 19.51
N GLU A 298 -8.24 2.56 20.07
CA GLU A 298 -7.54 1.28 19.90
C GLU A 298 -7.41 0.87 18.43
N ASN A 299 -8.45 1.10 17.63
CA ASN A 299 -8.45 0.76 16.21
C ASN A 299 -7.47 1.63 15.42
N VAL A 300 -7.40 2.93 15.71
CA VAL A 300 -6.43 3.85 15.11
C VAL A 300 -5.01 3.45 15.53
N ALA A 301 -4.79 3.11 16.80
CA ALA A 301 -3.49 2.61 17.29
C ALA A 301 -3.05 1.34 16.54
N LYS A 302 -3.96 0.38 16.36
CA LYS A 302 -3.72 -0.85 15.59
C LYS A 302 -3.34 -0.56 14.13
N TRP A 303 -3.99 0.41 13.49
CA TRP A 303 -3.67 0.82 12.12
C TRP A 303 -2.30 1.49 12.04
N TRP A 304 -1.99 2.39 12.98
CA TRP A 304 -0.67 3.03 13.06
C TRP A 304 0.43 1.99 13.27
N TYR A 305 0.24 1.03 14.19
CA TYR A 305 1.14 -0.09 14.42
C TYR A 305 1.44 -0.85 13.12
N LYS A 306 0.41 -1.30 12.40
CA LYS A 306 0.60 -2.03 11.13
C LYS A 306 1.33 -1.20 10.09
N ARG A 307 1.04 0.11 10.03
CA ARG A 307 1.67 1.00 9.06
C ARG A 307 3.14 1.21 9.37
N LEU A 308 3.48 1.49 10.62
CA LEU A 308 4.85 1.68 11.08
C LEU A 308 5.67 0.41 10.92
N LEU A 309 5.11 -0.76 11.23
CA LEU A 309 5.77 -2.05 11.02
C LEU A 309 6.07 -2.30 9.53
N ALA A 310 5.16 -1.92 8.62
CA ALA A 310 5.40 -2.01 7.18
C ALA A 310 6.52 -1.05 6.71
N VAL A 311 6.63 0.14 7.33
CA VAL A 311 7.74 1.08 7.06
C VAL A 311 9.06 0.50 7.54
N TYR A 312 9.09 -0.04 8.76
CA TYR A 312 10.27 -0.72 9.32
C TYR A 312 10.82 -1.79 8.36
N TYR A 313 9.97 -2.71 7.88
CA TYR A 313 10.38 -3.74 6.92
C TYR A 313 10.78 -3.18 5.54
N SER A 314 10.34 -1.98 5.18
CA SER A 314 10.83 -1.32 3.95
C SER A 314 12.26 -0.83 4.16
N LEU A 315 12.52 -0.12 5.26
CA LEU A 315 13.82 0.42 5.60
C LEU A 315 14.87 -0.68 5.81
N GLU A 316 14.48 -1.79 6.45
CA GLU A 316 15.36 -2.95 6.64
C GLU A 316 15.76 -3.57 5.29
N ARG A 317 14.81 -3.74 4.37
CA ARG A 317 15.11 -4.23 3.01
C ARG A 317 15.98 -3.27 2.20
N GLU A 318 15.79 -1.96 2.37
CA GLU A 318 16.64 -0.94 1.74
C GLU A 318 18.08 -1.03 2.26
N ARG A 319 18.27 -1.13 3.58
CA ARG A 319 19.61 -1.32 4.19
C ARG A 319 20.29 -2.63 3.75
N GLU A 320 19.55 -3.72 3.66
CA GLU A 320 20.06 -4.98 3.13
C GLU A 320 20.47 -4.85 1.65
N ALA A 321 19.66 -4.17 0.84
CA ALA A 321 19.96 -3.93 -0.56
C ALA A 321 21.20 -3.03 -0.73
N GLU A 322 21.34 -1.98 0.08
CA GLU A 322 22.53 -1.12 0.11
C GLU A 322 23.79 -1.89 0.52
N SER A 323 23.69 -2.70 1.58
CA SER A 323 24.80 -3.55 2.03
C SER A 323 25.24 -4.54 0.95
N ARG A 324 24.27 -5.17 0.28
CA ARG A 324 24.52 -6.05 -0.86
C ARG A 324 25.16 -5.32 -2.04
N ASN A 325 24.69 -4.12 -2.35
CA ASN A 325 25.24 -3.32 -3.45
C ASN A 325 26.68 -2.90 -3.16
N SER A 326 26.97 -2.44 -1.94
CA SER A 326 28.32 -2.11 -1.47
C SER A 326 29.26 -3.31 -1.58
N TYR A 327 28.83 -4.49 -1.14
CA TYR A 327 29.61 -5.72 -1.29
C TYR A 327 29.88 -6.09 -2.75
N LEU A 328 28.87 -5.99 -3.63
CA LEU A 328 29.05 -6.25 -5.05
C LEU A 328 29.99 -5.24 -5.73
N GLU A 329 29.98 -3.99 -5.27
CA GLU A 329 30.89 -2.94 -5.73
C GLU A 329 32.33 -3.23 -5.32
N GLN A 330 32.56 -3.66 -4.07
CA GLN A 330 33.86 -4.13 -3.60
C GLN A 330 34.39 -5.28 -4.48
N ILE A 331 33.57 -6.30 -4.75
CA ILE A 331 33.95 -7.41 -5.65
C ILE A 331 34.29 -6.92 -7.06
N ARG A 332 33.55 -5.94 -7.59
CA ARG A 332 33.83 -5.37 -8.92
C ARG A 332 35.18 -4.66 -8.92
N ASN A 333 35.48 -3.90 -7.88
CA ASN A 333 36.76 -3.19 -7.72
C ASN A 333 37.93 -4.17 -7.59
N GLU A 334 37.81 -5.21 -6.77
CA GLU A 334 38.81 -6.27 -6.65
C GLU A 334 39.07 -6.98 -7.99
N LYS A 335 38.01 -7.26 -8.77
CA LYS A 335 38.16 -7.85 -10.10
C LYS A 335 38.89 -6.92 -11.07
N ILE A 336 38.63 -5.61 -11.00
CA ILE A 336 39.33 -4.60 -11.80
C ILE A 336 40.81 -4.55 -11.41
N GLU A 337 41.12 -4.52 -10.11
CA GLU A 337 42.49 -4.52 -9.60
C GLU A 337 43.24 -5.79 -9.98
N ARG A 338 42.63 -6.96 -9.83
CA ARG A 338 43.22 -8.24 -10.26
C ARG A 338 43.54 -8.24 -11.75
N LYS A 339 42.65 -7.71 -12.60
CA LYS A 339 42.92 -7.57 -14.04
C LYS A 339 44.09 -6.61 -14.32
N LYS A 340 44.20 -5.51 -13.59
CA LYS A 340 45.34 -4.58 -13.69
C LYS A 340 46.65 -5.28 -13.31
N LEU A 341 46.68 -5.99 -12.19
CA LEU A 341 47.88 -6.74 -11.75
C LEU A 341 48.29 -7.82 -12.75
N LEU A 342 47.33 -8.60 -13.27
CA LEU A 342 47.61 -9.59 -14.32
C LEU A 342 48.16 -8.94 -15.60
N SER A 343 47.66 -7.76 -15.97
CA SER A 343 48.21 -7.02 -17.11
C SER A 343 49.66 -6.58 -16.88
N ILE A 344 50.01 -6.15 -15.67
CA ILE A 344 51.38 -5.78 -15.30
C ILE A 344 52.30 -7.02 -15.34
N LEU A 345 51.87 -8.13 -14.72
CA LEU A 345 52.63 -9.38 -14.70
C LEU A 345 52.86 -9.94 -16.12
N ASN A 346 51.86 -9.87 -17.00
CA ASN A 346 52.02 -10.31 -18.38
C ASN A 346 53.03 -9.42 -19.14
N LYS A 347 53.04 -8.12 -18.88
CA LYS A 347 54.04 -7.20 -19.47
C LYS A 347 55.44 -7.50 -18.97
N SER A 348 55.63 -7.75 -17.67
CA SER A 348 56.96 -8.10 -17.13
C SER A 348 57.47 -9.42 -17.69
N TYR A 349 56.59 -10.43 -17.83
CA TYR A 349 56.95 -11.71 -18.42
C TYR A 349 57.38 -11.58 -19.89
N GLN A 350 56.72 -10.71 -20.68
CA GLN A 350 57.16 -10.42 -22.04
C GLN A 350 58.55 -9.77 -22.07
N VAL A 351 58.83 -8.83 -21.16
CA VAL A 351 60.17 -8.21 -21.06
C VAL A 351 61.24 -9.24 -20.73
N GLU A 352 61.00 -10.13 -19.76
CA GLU A 352 61.94 -11.22 -19.45
C GLU A 352 62.18 -12.15 -20.64
N LYS A 353 61.14 -12.44 -21.44
CA LYS A 353 61.25 -13.23 -22.66
C LYS A 353 62.16 -12.54 -23.68
N TYR A 354 61.94 -11.25 -23.93
CA TYR A 354 62.79 -10.48 -24.86
C TYR A 354 64.25 -10.37 -24.37
N ILE A 355 64.48 -10.22 -23.07
CA ILE A 355 65.85 -10.21 -22.51
C ILE A 355 66.55 -11.55 -22.75
N LYS A 356 65.84 -12.68 -22.57
CA LYS A 356 66.40 -14.01 -22.86
C LYS A 356 66.72 -14.18 -24.34
N GLU A 357 65.79 -13.84 -25.22
CA GLU A 357 66.00 -13.90 -26.67
C GLU A 357 67.20 -13.05 -27.12
N ALA A 358 67.33 -11.83 -26.60
CA ALA A 358 68.46 -10.95 -26.90
C ALA A 358 69.79 -11.45 -26.31
N ALA A 359 69.78 -12.11 -25.14
CA ALA A 359 70.97 -12.72 -24.56
C ALA A 359 71.43 -13.91 -25.41
N ASP A 360 70.51 -14.78 -25.84
CA ASP A 360 70.82 -15.92 -26.70
C ASP A 360 71.42 -15.47 -28.05
N GLU A 361 70.93 -14.37 -28.63
CA GLU A 361 71.51 -13.75 -29.84
C GLU A 361 72.91 -13.15 -29.61
N PHE A 362 73.20 -12.62 -28.42
CA PHE A 362 74.49 -11.95 -28.15
C PHE A 362 75.62 -12.93 -27.82
N PHE A 363 75.30 -14.13 -27.31
CA PHE A 363 76.29 -15.15 -26.94
C PHE A 363 76.51 -16.22 -28.02
N CYS A 364 75.84 -16.11 -29.17
CA CYS A 364 76.10 -16.87 -30.39
C CYS A 364 76.96 -16.04 -31.35
#